data_AF-A0A2S9FQ92-F1
#
_entry.id   AF-A0A2S9FQ92-F1
#
_cell.length_a   1.000
_cell.length_b   1.000
_cell.length_c   1.000
_cell.angle_alpha   90.00
_cell.angle_beta   90.00
_cell.angle_gamma   90.00
#
_symmetry.space_group_name_H-M   'P 1'
#
loop_
_entity.id
_entity.type
_entity.pdbx_description
1 polymer ?
#
loop_
_entity_poly.entity_id
_entity_poly.type
_entity_poly.pdbx_seq_one_letter_code
_entity_poly.pdbx_strand_id
1 'polypeptide(L)'
;MKTAVVTVVHGRASHLRNQLLGLQNSGRAPDLHVIVAIDDHTVQGTVSGCGARATVVHCRGSGAHLPVAHARNIGARTALERGAEVLVFLDV
;
A
#
# COMPACT_ATOMS: atom_id res chain seq x y z
N MET A 1 12.69 1.88 -15.92
CA MET A 1 12.00 2.64 -14.86
C MET A 1 10.87 1.80 -14.28
N LYS A 2 11.21 1.06 -13.23
CA LYS A 2 10.30 0.25 -12.43
C LYS A 2 9.59 1.15 -11.41
N THR A 3 8.29 1.32 -11.55
CA THR A 3 7.48 2.19 -10.68
C THR A 3 6.79 1.37 -9.60
N ALA A 4 6.90 1.82 -8.35
CA ALA A 4 6.15 1.28 -7.23
C ALA A 4 5.11 2.27 -6.73
N VAL A 5 3.89 1.78 -6.51
CA VAL A 5 2.87 2.50 -5.73
C VAL A 5 2.96 2.05 -4.28
N VAL A 6 3.00 3.00 -3.35
CA VAL A 6 3.03 2.76 -1.90
C VAL A 6 1.81 3.39 -1.26
N THR A 7 1.01 2.57 -0.57
CA THR A 7 -0.23 3.01 0.07
C THR A 7 -0.23 2.66 1.55
N VAL A 8 -0.51 3.62 2.42
CA VAL A 8 -0.61 3.39 3.87
C VAL A 8 -2.09 3.33 4.27
N VAL A 9 -2.48 2.33 5.07
CA VAL A 9 -3.89 2.05 5.37
C VAL A 9 -4.10 1.76 6.86
N HIS A 10 -5.16 2.35 7.43
CA HIS A 10 -5.72 2.00 8.74
C HIS A 10 -7.22 2.30 8.76
N GLY A 11 -8.08 1.30 8.93
CA GLY A 11 -9.53 1.49 9.09
C GLY A 11 -10.25 2.02 7.83
N ARG A 12 -9.62 1.91 6.66
CA ARG A 12 -10.07 2.54 5.39
C ARG A 12 -10.36 1.51 4.30
N ALA A 13 -10.92 0.35 4.65
CA ALA A 13 -11.14 -0.76 3.72
C ALA A 13 -11.92 -0.38 2.45
N SER A 14 -12.97 0.45 2.54
CA SER A 14 -13.73 0.90 1.36
C SER A 14 -12.90 1.77 0.40
N HIS A 15 -12.07 2.66 0.95
CA HIS A 15 -11.23 3.55 0.17
C HIS A 15 -10.09 2.75 -0.48
N LEU A 16 -9.52 1.79 0.25
CA LEU A 16 -8.55 0.85 -0.29
C LEU A 16 -9.14 0.06 -1.48
N ARG A 17 -10.36 -0.48 -1.37
CA ARG A 17 -11.02 -1.17 -2.49
C ARG A 17 -11.13 -0.29 -3.73
N ASN A 18 -11.59 0.95 -3.55
CA ASN A 18 -11.73 1.90 -4.66
C ASN A 18 -10.38 2.21 -5.31
N GLN A 19 -9.33 2.40 -4.51
CA GLN A 19 -7.99 2.64 -5.02
C GLN A 19 -7.46 1.42 -5.80
N LEU A 20 -7.65 0.20 -5.28
CA LEU A 20 -7.24 -1.04 -5.96
C LEU A 20 -7.95 -1.20 -7.31
N LEU A 21 -9.26 -0.94 -7.36
CA LEU A 21 -10.03 -0.95 -8.60
C LEU A 21 -9.55 0.12 -9.58
N GLY A 22 -9.23 1.32 -9.10
CA GLY A 22 -8.66 2.40 -9.93
C GLY A 22 -7.32 2.00 -10.56
N LEU A 23 -6.42 1.39 -9.78
CA LEU A 23 -5.13 0.90 -10.27
C LEU A 23 -5.27 -0.26 -11.26
N GLN A 24 -6.24 -1.16 -11.06
CA GLN A 24 -6.55 -2.25 -12.01
C GLN A 24 -7.11 -1.72 -13.34
N ASN A 25 -7.86 -0.62 -13.31
CA ASN A 25 -8.42 0.04 -14.50
C ASN A 25 -7.46 1.06 -15.14
N SER A 26 -6.25 1.24 -14.59
CA SER A 26 -5.27 2.17 -15.13
C SER A 26 -4.70 1.63 -16.45
N GLY A 27 -4.53 2.50 -17.45
CA GLY A 27 -3.94 2.13 -18.75
C GLY A 27 -2.51 1.57 -18.65
N ARG A 28 -1.82 1.82 -17.53
CA ARG A 28 -0.56 1.18 -17.15
C ARG A 28 -0.61 0.81 -15.68
N ALA A 29 -0.45 -0.48 -15.38
CA ALA A 29 -0.31 -0.97 -14.01
C ALA A 29 1.08 -0.60 -13.45
N PRO A 30 1.20 -0.35 -12.13
CA PRO A 30 2.51 -0.20 -11.51
C PRO A 30 3.25 -1.56 -11.51
N ASP A 31 4.58 -1.51 -11.62
CA ASP A 31 5.41 -2.71 -11.58
C ASP A 31 5.41 -3.36 -10.19
N LEU A 32 5.24 -2.54 -9.14
CA LEU A 32 5.10 -2.97 -7.76
C LEU A 32 3.96 -2.20 -7.08
N HIS A 33 3.22 -2.88 -6.21
CA HIS A 33 2.27 -2.23 -5.31
C HIS A 33 2.55 -2.73 -3.90
N VAL A 34 2.90 -1.82 -3.00
CA VAL A 34 3.16 -2.10 -1.59
C VAL A 34 2.10 -1.39 -0.75
N ILE A 35 1.40 -2.14 0.08
CA ILE A 35 0.39 -1.62 0.99
C ILE A 35 0.88 -1.82 2.41
N VAL A 36 0.97 -0.75 3.19
CA VAL A 36 1.40 -0.80 4.58
C VAL A 36 0.18 -0.66 5.48
N ALA A 37 -0.19 -1.75 6.15
CA ALA A 37 -1.30 -1.83 7.08
C ALA A 37 -0.83 -1.45 8.49
N ILE A 38 -1.31 -0.32 9.03
CA ILE A 38 -1.02 0.09 10.40
C ILE A 38 -2.09 -0.54 11.31
N ASP A 39 -1.71 -1.52 12.14
CA ASP A 39 -2.61 -2.22 13.07
C ASP A 39 -3.97 -2.65 12.46
N ASP A 40 -4.00 -2.94 11.15
CA ASP A 40 -5.21 -3.26 10.40
C ASP A 40 -5.08 -4.63 9.73
N HIS A 41 -5.73 -5.62 10.34
CA HIS A 41 -5.73 -7.01 9.86
C HIS A 41 -6.71 -7.24 8.70
N THR A 42 -7.58 -6.27 8.40
CA THR A 42 -8.58 -6.39 7.32
C THR A 42 -8.01 -6.11 5.93
N VAL A 43 -6.83 -5.49 5.87
CA VAL A 43 -6.15 -5.10 4.62
C VAL A 43 -5.85 -6.31 3.74
N GLN A 44 -5.32 -7.40 4.31
CA GLN A 44 -5.01 -8.61 3.55
C GLN A 44 -6.26 -9.18 2.87
N GLY A 45 -7.36 -9.30 3.61
CA GLY A 45 -8.64 -9.78 3.08
C GLY A 45 -9.20 -8.85 1.99
N THR A 46 -9.02 -7.53 2.15
CA THR A 46 -9.43 -6.55 1.14
C THR A 46 -8.65 -6.68 -0.16
N VAL A 47 -7.31 -6.81 -0.08
CA VAL A 47 -6.44 -7.01 -1.25
C VAL A 47 -6.79 -8.29 -1.99
N SER A 48 -6.92 -9.40 -1.25
CA SER A 48 -7.29 -10.70 -1.82
C SER A 48 -8.68 -10.68 -2.44
N GLY A 49 -9.66 -10.05 -1.77
CA GLY A 49 -11.05 -9.94 -2.26
C GLY A 49 -11.17 -9.13 -3.56
N CYS A 50 -10.27 -8.19 -3.80
CA CYS A 50 -10.18 -7.46 -5.07
C CYS A 50 -9.31 -8.17 -6.13
N GLY A 51 -8.68 -9.31 -5.82
CA GLY A 51 -7.73 -9.97 -6.72
C GLY A 51 -6.51 -9.10 -7.06
N ALA A 52 -6.16 -8.13 -6.21
CA ALA A 52 -5.12 -7.16 -6.49
C ALA A 52 -3.72 -7.76 -6.26
N ARG A 53 -2.79 -7.49 -7.19
CA ARG A 53 -1.39 -7.89 -7.06
C ARG A 53 -0.63 -6.87 -6.23
N ALA A 54 -0.79 -6.92 -4.91
CA ALA A 54 -0.09 -6.06 -3.97
C ALA A 54 0.59 -6.86 -2.85
N THR A 55 1.74 -6.38 -2.40
CA THR A 55 2.41 -6.90 -1.19
C THR A 55 1.92 -6.13 0.01
N VAL A 56 1.34 -6.83 0.99
CA VAL A 56 0.91 -6.22 2.25
C VAL A 56 2.03 -6.35 3.27
N VAL A 57 2.37 -5.24 3.93
CA VAL A 57 3.35 -5.15 5.02
C VAL A 57 2.66 -4.60 6.25
N HIS A 58 2.96 -5.16 7.43
CA HIS A 58 2.36 -4.71 8.68
C HIS A 58 3.27 -3.69 9.39
N CYS A 59 2.66 -2.62 9.88
CA CYS A 59 3.27 -1.61 10.72
C CYS A 59 2.52 -1.57 12.05
N ARG A 60 3.26 -1.52 13.16
CA ARG A 60 2.65 -1.31 14.48
C ARG A 60 2.35 0.18 14.67
N GLY A 61 1.24 0.50 15.32
CA GLY A 61 0.93 1.86 15.77
C GLY A 61 1.90 2.34 16.86
N SER A 62 1.99 3.66 17.04
CA SER A 62 2.90 4.30 18.00
C SER A 62 2.16 4.99 19.17
N GLY A 63 0.99 4.49 19.55
CA GLY A 63 0.15 5.06 20.60
C GLY A 63 -1.06 5.82 20.04
N ALA A 64 -1.34 7.03 20.56
CA ALA A 64 -2.55 7.79 20.23
C ALA A 64 -2.61 8.32 18.78
N HIS A 65 -1.50 8.28 18.05
CA HIS A 65 -1.41 8.78 16.67
C HIS A 65 -0.91 7.71 15.72
N LEU A 66 -1.38 7.78 14.47
CA LEU A 66 -0.91 6.89 13.41
C LEU A 66 0.53 7.26 13.00
N PRO A 67 1.47 6.29 12.96
CA PRO A 67 2.85 6.52 12.56
C PRO A 67 3.00 6.59 11.03
N VAL A 68 2.25 7.48 10.38
CA VAL A 68 2.15 7.54 8.90
C VAL A 68 3.51 7.71 8.23
N ALA A 69 4.38 8.57 8.75
CA ALA A 69 5.72 8.76 8.21
C ALA A 69 6.57 7.49 8.28
N HIS A 70 6.50 6.76 9.42
CA HIS A 70 7.19 5.49 9.58
C HIS A 70 6.64 4.42 8.63
N ALA A 71 5.33 4.34 8.48
CA ALA A 71 4.67 3.42 7.55
C ALA A 71 5.07 3.71 6.08
N ARG A 72 5.11 4.99 5.67
CA ARG A 72 5.62 5.38 4.34
C ARG A 72 7.07 4.94 4.14
N ASN A 73 7.92 5.12 5.15
CA ASN A 73 9.33 4.69 5.08
C ASN A 73 9.47 3.16 4.98
N ILE A 74 8.63 2.38 5.68
CA ILE A 74 8.58 0.93 5.53
C ILE A 74 8.22 0.58 4.08
N GLY A 75 7.13 1.15 3.55
CA GLY A 75 6.68 0.86 2.19
C GLY A 75 7.71 1.25 1.13
N ALA A 76 8.35 2.41 1.29
CA ALA A 76 9.43 2.86 0.43
C ALA A 76 10.61 1.88 0.44
N ARG A 77 11.06 1.46 1.63
CA ARG A 77 12.15 0.48 1.75
C ARG A 77 11.82 -0.84 1.07
N THR A 78 10.63 -1.38 1.32
CA THR A 78 10.16 -2.62 0.69
C THR A 78 10.11 -2.52 -0.84
N ALA A 79 9.71 -1.37 -1.38
CA ALA A 79 9.71 -1.14 -2.83
C ALA A 79 11.14 -1.02 -3.40
N LEU A 80 12.01 -0.28 -2.72
CA LEU A 80 13.41 -0.08 -3.12
C LEU A 80 14.21 -1.39 -3.08
N GLU A 81 14.03 -2.22 -2.05
CA GLU A 81 14.64 -3.56 -1.96
C GLU A 81 14.23 -4.48 -3.10
N ARG A 82 13.09 -4.19 -3.76
CA ARG A 82 12.61 -4.90 -4.95
C ARG A 82 12.98 -4.21 -6.26
N GLY A 83 13.86 -3.21 -6.22
CA GLY A 83 14.41 -2.52 -7.38
C GLY A 83 13.50 -1.45 -7.98
N ALA A 84 12.57 -0.88 -7.20
CA ALA A 84 11.83 0.30 -7.65
C ALA A 84 12.77 1.48 -7.91
N GLU A 85 12.58 2.16 -9.04
CA GLU A 85 13.33 3.36 -9.44
C GLU A 85 12.52 4.63 -9.15
N VAL A 86 11.18 4.52 -9.19
CA VAL A 86 10.23 5.61 -8.87
C VAL A 86 9.22 5.13 -7.86
N LEU A 87 8.98 5.95 -6.84
CA LEU A 87 7.98 5.72 -5.80
C LEU A 87 6.84 6.72 -5.94
N VAL A 88 5.60 6.22 -6.00
CA VAL A 88 4.38 7.02 -6.00
C VAL A 88 3.62 6.72 -4.72
N PHE A 89 3.41 7.73 -3.89
CA PHE A 89 2.65 7.58 -2.65
C PHE A 89 1.19 7.97 -2.88
N LEU A 90 0.27 7.07 -2.56
CA LEU A 90 -1.17 7.32 -2.60
C LEU A 90 -1.77 7.10 -1.21
N ASP A 91 -2.69 7.97 -0.80
CA ASP A 91 -3.40 7.84 0.47
C ASP A 91 -4.79 7.21 0.26
N VAL A 92 -5.40 6.75 1.36
CA VAL A 92 -6.79 6.21 1.45
C VAL A 92 -7.57 6.82 2.61
#